data_AF-A0A3P7IGP6-F1
#
_entry.id   AF-A0A3P7IGP6-F1
#
_cell.length_a   1.000
_cell.length_b   1.000
_cell.length_c   1.000
_cell.angle_alpha   90.00
_cell.angle_beta   90.00
_cell.angle_gamma   90.00
#
_symmetry.space_group_name_H-M   'P 1'
#
loop_
_entity.id
_entity.type
_entity.pdbx_description
1 polymer ?
#
loop_
_entity_poly.entity_id
_entity_poly.type
_entity_poly.pdbx_seq_one_letter_code
_entity_poly.pdbx_strand_id
1 'polypeptide(L)'
;MDSVRVFYELSNDLIREGCTDRAAVVELNEMVTGRWRRLSGLAEERNKLLKAAIVCYKTYLTGVYPILDQLEKDYSQNPDRDWCSVRAGETPQERVNVISELLSKHMDYKDRFLKGCIYAQKTSELFLKYIERTSSGVQNRLDSERIIRMKSDLRERQSKILELWTKKKKQLDRCQQFVLMDATRHVIVDWLCGEGERRLSEFISKGIADQATLEDFHTFKLIVKEERAKIQTLLCMAGPIRDEAKQHAADIAECMDDVRLRFEKFSRRVAECETILRGGKPSPVYIAEYDAAEANSTLPIVLKDRRHAIFGNYEKLYAFHSEKFFHELSKYEDDPEEVGCSFTVWVDYLNELYTDYCVNMEQNNHVVALPEAVSFFEVGLLSFIRFT
;
A
#
# COMPACT_ATOMS: atom_id res chain seq x y z
N MET A 1 54.24 -8.18 -42.30
CA MET A 1 55.45 -7.96 -41.48
C MET A 1 56.71 -8.27 -42.28
N ASP A 2 56.62 -9.16 -43.28
CA ASP A 2 57.78 -9.66 -44.04
C ASP A 2 58.40 -8.68 -45.04
N SER A 3 57.64 -7.78 -45.67
CA SER A 3 58.16 -6.98 -46.79
C SER A 3 59.24 -5.94 -46.40
N VAL A 4 59.12 -5.31 -45.23
CA VAL A 4 60.14 -4.35 -44.74
C VAL A 4 61.35 -5.08 -44.15
N ARG A 5 61.13 -6.27 -43.57
CA ARG A 5 62.22 -7.13 -43.08
C ARG A 5 63.08 -7.61 -44.25
N VAL A 6 62.44 -8.12 -45.31
CA VAL A 6 63.12 -8.57 -46.54
C VAL A 6 63.85 -7.40 -47.23
N PHE A 7 63.24 -6.21 -47.27
CA PHE A 7 63.92 -5.00 -47.76
C PHE A 7 65.19 -4.69 -46.96
N TYR A 8 65.14 -4.80 -45.62
CA TYR A 8 66.30 -4.58 -44.75
C TYR A 8 67.39 -5.64 -44.93
N GLU A 9 67.00 -6.90 -45.08
CA GLU A 9 67.91 -8.03 -45.33
C GLU A 9 68.67 -7.82 -46.66
N LEU A 10 67.95 -7.50 -47.74
CA LEU A 10 68.54 -7.20 -49.05
C LEU A 10 69.45 -5.97 -49.04
N SER A 11 69.03 -4.89 -48.37
CA SER A 11 69.85 -3.68 -48.23
C SER A 11 71.13 -3.93 -47.41
N ASN A 12 71.07 -4.80 -46.40
CA ASN A 12 72.24 -5.17 -45.60
C ASN A 12 73.22 -6.07 -46.37
N ASP A 13 72.70 -6.97 -47.22
CA ASP A 13 73.54 -7.79 -48.09
C ASP A 13 74.28 -6.93 -49.12
N LEU A 14 73.63 -5.93 -49.73
CA LEU A 14 74.27 -4.95 -50.63
C LEU A 14 75.40 -4.16 -49.94
N ILE A 15 75.20 -3.75 -48.68
CA ILE A 15 76.24 -3.10 -47.88
C ILE A 15 77.42 -4.05 -47.62
N ARG A 16 77.15 -5.35 -47.40
CA ARG A 16 78.17 -6.37 -47.10
C ARG A 16 79.00 -6.75 -48.32
N GLU A 17 78.43 -6.69 -49.52
CA GLU A 17 79.10 -6.97 -50.79
C GLU A 17 80.05 -5.83 -51.25
N GLY A 18 79.96 -4.65 -50.64
CA GLY A 18 80.92 -3.56 -50.83
C GLY A 18 80.79 -2.78 -52.15
N CYS A 19 79.78 -3.06 -52.96
CA CYS A 19 79.56 -2.44 -54.28
C CYS A 19 78.67 -1.18 -54.26
N THR A 20 78.29 -0.66 -53.09
CA THR A 20 77.34 0.45 -52.95
C THR A 20 77.76 1.46 -51.89
N ASP A 21 77.34 2.73 -52.04
CA ASP A 21 77.50 3.77 -51.01
C ASP A 21 76.67 3.43 -49.76
N ARG A 22 77.37 3.00 -48.71
CA ARG A 22 76.78 2.60 -47.43
C ARG A 22 75.96 3.73 -46.80
N ALA A 23 76.38 4.99 -46.92
CA ALA A 23 75.67 6.12 -46.31
C ALA A 23 74.31 6.32 -46.97
N ALA A 24 74.27 6.30 -48.31
CA ALA A 24 73.04 6.44 -49.08
C ALA A 24 72.04 5.30 -48.83
N VAL A 25 72.52 4.05 -48.71
CA VAL A 25 71.66 2.89 -48.43
C VAL A 25 71.06 2.96 -47.02
N VAL A 26 71.84 3.39 -46.02
CA VAL A 26 71.33 3.59 -44.65
C VAL A 26 70.27 4.69 -44.61
N GLU A 27 70.51 5.83 -45.27
CA GLU A 27 69.55 6.93 -45.35
C GLU A 27 68.23 6.50 -46.01
N LEU A 28 68.30 5.75 -47.12
CA LEU A 28 67.13 5.17 -47.78
C LEU A 28 66.38 4.21 -46.86
N ASN A 29 67.08 3.35 -46.13
CA ASN A 29 66.47 2.42 -45.18
C ASN A 29 65.72 3.16 -44.06
N GLU A 30 66.31 4.21 -43.49
CA GLU A 30 65.68 5.05 -42.47
C GLU A 30 64.43 5.75 -43.03
N MET A 31 64.51 6.27 -44.26
CA MET A 31 63.39 6.93 -44.93
C MET A 31 62.22 5.97 -45.18
N VAL A 32 62.50 4.78 -45.74
CA VAL A 32 61.49 3.75 -46.00
C VAL A 32 60.86 3.26 -44.71
N THR A 33 61.68 3.00 -43.68
CA THR A 33 61.21 2.57 -42.36
C THR A 33 60.34 3.65 -41.70
N GLY A 34 60.75 4.91 -41.77
CA GLY A 34 59.98 6.05 -41.26
C GLY A 34 58.62 6.18 -41.95
N ARG A 35 58.60 6.10 -43.28
CA ARG A 35 57.36 6.12 -44.09
C ARG A 35 56.45 4.93 -43.78
N TRP A 36 57.00 3.72 -43.68
CA TRP A 36 56.24 2.52 -43.34
C TRP A 36 55.65 2.58 -41.93
N ARG A 37 56.43 3.03 -40.94
CA ARG A 37 55.96 3.20 -39.56
C ARG A 37 54.80 4.20 -39.51
N ARG A 38 54.92 5.32 -40.23
CA ARG A 38 53.84 6.31 -40.38
C ARG A 38 52.60 5.71 -41.03
N LEU A 39 52.75 5.00 -42.15
CA LEU A 39 51.64 4.36 -42.86
C LEU A 39 50.92 3.32 -41.98
N SER A 40 51.69 2.49 -41.27
CA SER A 40 51.16 1.48 -40.35
C SER A 40 50.36 2.13 -39.22
N GLY A 41 50.89 3.20 -38.62
CA GLY A 41 50.17 3.98 -37.61
C GLY A 41 48.86 4.57 -38.13
N LEU A 42 48.87 5.15 -39.34
CA LEU A 42 47.66 5.67 -39.99
C LEU A 42 46.62 4.57 -40.26
N ALA A 43 47.06 3.39 -40.70
CA ALA A 43 46.18 2.25 -40.94
C ALA A 43 45.55 1.73 -39.64
N GLU A 44 46.32 1.69 -38.54
CA GLU A 44 45.82 1.26 -37.23
C GLU A 44 44.79 2.25 -36.66
N GLU A 45 45.06 3.55 -36.75
CA GLU A 45 44.09 4.58 -36.33
C GLU A 45 42.82 4.55 -37.17
N ARG A 46 42.93 4.32 -38.49
CA ARG A 46 41.75 4.12 -39.36
C ARG A 46 40.95 2.89 -38.95
N ASN A 47 41.59 1.79 -38.57
CA ASN A 47 40.91 0.58 -38.08
C ASN A 47 40.15 0.85 -36.77
N LYS A 48 40.75 1.60 -35.83
CA LYS A 48 40.10 2.01 -34.57
C LYS A 48 38.86 2.88 -34.84
N LEU A 49 38.97 3.85 -35.74
CA LEU A 49 37.85 4.69 -36.18
C LEU A 49 36.70 3.85 -36.75
N LEU A 50 36.99 2.93 -37.68
CA LEU A 50 35.98 2.08 -38.30
C LEU A 50 35.30 1.15 -37.29
N LYS A 51 36.06 0.55 -36.37
CA LYS A 51 35.50 -0.28 -35.29
C LYS A 51 34.58 0.54 -34.38
N ALA A 52 35.00 1.74 -34.00
CA ALA A 52 34.18 2.65 -33.19
C ALA A 52 32.89 3.05 -33.94
N ALA A 53 32.97 3.33 -35.24
CA ALA A 53 31.82 3.64 -36.08
C ALA A 53 30.81 2.48 -36.12
N ILE A 54 31.27 1.25 -36.38
CA ILE A 54 30.43 0.05 -36.45
C ILE A 54 29.71 -0.16 -35.12
N VAL A 55 30.44 -0.10 -34.00
CA VAL A 55 29.85 -0.27 -32.67
C VAL A 55 28.82 0.83 -32.38
N CYS A 56 29.14 2.09 -32.68
CA CYS A 56 28.23 3.22 -32.49
C CYS A 56 26.93 3.02 -33.30
N TYR A 57 27.02 2.92 -34.62
CA TYR A 57 25.83 2.80 -35.47
C TYR A 57 25.02 1.53 -35.17
N LYS A 58 25.67 0.38 -34.93
CA LYS A 58 24.97 -0.84 -34.53
C LYS A 58 24.20 -0.64 -33.23
N THR A 59 24.82 -0.01 -32.23
CA THR A 59 24.19 0.26 -30.93
C THR A 59 22.93 1.12 -31.07
N TYR A 60 22.97 2.18 -31.87
CA TYR A 60 21.79 3.03 -32.11
C TYR A 60 20.71 2.30 -32.92
N LEU A 61 21.07 1.80 -34.10
CA LEU A 61 20.10 1.33 -35.10
C LEU A 61 19.49 -0.03 -34.75
N THR A 62 20.27 -0.92 -34.13
CA THR A 62 19.80 -2.27 -33.80
C THR A 62 19.47 -2.44 -32.33
N GLY A 63 20.05 -1.60 -31.46
CA GLY A 63 19.84 -1.67 -30.02
C GLY A 63 18.75 -0.71 -29.53
N VAL A 64 19.03 0.59 -29.57
CA VAL A 64 18.26 1.59 -28.81
C VAL A 64 17.04 2.11 -29.57
N TYR A 65 17.17 2.45 -30.86
CA TYR A 65 16.07 3.06 -31.64
C TYR A 65 14.82 2.17 -31.76
N PRO A 66 14.92 0.86 -32.07
CA PRO A 66 13.73 0.01 -32.10
C PRO A 66 12.98 -0.04 -30.76
N ILE A 67 13.71 0.00 -29.65
CA ILE A 67 13.13 0.02 -28.31
C ILE A 67 12.41 1.36 -28.04
N LEU A 68 13.02 2.49 -28.44
CA LEU A 68 12.37 3.80 -28.35
C LEU A 68 11.07 3.83 -29.16
N ASP A 69 11.11 3.36 -30.41
CA ASP A 69 9.94 3.34 -31.29
C ASP A 69 8.80 2.51 -30.68
N GLN A 70 9.14 1.33 -30.15
CA GLN A 70 8.18 0.45 -29.48
C GLN A 70 7.58 1.09 -28.23
N LEU A 71 8.42 1.66 -27.36
CA LEU A 71 7.97 2.30 -26.12
C LEU A 71 7.10 3.55 -26.38
N GLU A 72 7.47 4.37 -27.36
CA GLU A 72 6.69 5.54 -27.75
C GLU A 72 5.30 5.13 -28.24
N LYS A 73 5.22 4.05 -29.03
CA LYS A 73 3.95 3.50 -29.50
C LYS A 73 3.11 2.94 -28.36
N ASP A 74 3.67 2.05 -27.55
CA ASP A 74 2.93 1.34 -26.50
C ASP A 74 2.37 2.29 -25.44
N TYR A 75 3.16 3.28 -25.03
CA TYR A 75 2.75 4.22 -23.99
C TYR A 75 1.79 5.31 -24.50
N SER A 76 1.77 5.57 -25.81
CA SER A 76 0.84 6.55 -26.39
C SER A 76 -0.55 5.97 -26.68
N GLN A 77 -0.66 4.65 -26.86
CA GLN A 77 -1.90 4.03 -27.35
C GLN A 77 -2.98 3.82 -26.28
N ASN A 78 -2.62 3.70 -25.00
CA ASN A 78 -3.60 3.37 -23.95
C ASN A 78 -3.33 4.13 -22.64
N PRO A 79 -3.59 5.45 -22.59
CA PRO A 79 -3.27 6.29 -21.44
C PRO A 79 -4.17 6.02 -20.22
N ASP A 80 -5.35 5.42 -20.39
CA ASP A 80 -6.30 5.14 -19.29
C ASP A 80 -6.62 3.64 -19.17
N ARG A 81 -5.65 2.78 -19.51
CA ARG A 81 -5.82 1.34 -19.38
C ARG A 81 -6.01 0.94 -17.92
N ASP A 82 -7.04 0.14 -17.65
CA ASP A 82 -7.15 -0.59 -16.39
C ASP A 82 -6.16 -1.76 -16.37
N TRP A 83 -5.20 -1.71 -15.45
CA TRP A 83 -4.20 -2.78 -15.31
C TRP A 83 -4.65 -3.87 -14.34
N CYS A 84 -5.63 -3.59 -13.48
CA CYS A 84 -6.16 -4.52 -12.47
C CYS A 84 -7.57 -5.04 -12.76
N SER A 85 -8.04 -4.90 -14.01
CA SER A 85 -9.32 -5.43 -14.48
C SER A 85 -9.48 -6.91 -14.08
N VAL A 86 -10.61 -7.25 -13.47
CA VAL A 86 -10.89 -8.60 -12.97
C VAL A 86 -10.85 -9.62 -14.12
N ARG A 87 -10.08 -10.70 -13.94
CA ARG A 87 -10.05 -11.85 -14.85
C ARG A 87 -10.90 -12.98 -14.28
N ALA A 88 -11.57 -13.73 -15.15
CA ALA A 88 -12.43 -14.83 -14.73
C ALA A 88 -11.62 -15.89 -13.95
N GLY A 89 -12.07 -16.21 -12.73
CA GLY A 89 -11.47 -17.24 -11.88
C GLY A 89 -10.23 -16.81 -11.10
N GLU A 90 -9.83 -15.54 -11.17
CA GLU A 90 -8.65 -15.02 -10.45
C GLU A 90 -9.01 -14.62 -9.01
N THR A 91 -8.25 -15.12 -8.04
CA THR A 91 -8.41 -14.76 -6.63
C THR A 91 -7.88 -13.34 -6.35
N PRO A 92 -8.34 -12.67 -5.27
CA PRO A 92 -7.80 -11.36 -4.90
C PRO A 92 -6.29 -11.34 -4.70
N GLN A 93 -5.72 -12.39 -4.11
CA GLN A 93 -4.27 -12.50 -3.88
C GLN A 93 -3.48 -12.72 -5.18
N GLU A 94 -4.02 -13.48 -6.13
CA GLU A 94 -3.40 -13.63 -7.45
C GLU A 94 -3.35 -12.30 -8.20
N ARG A 95 -4.41 -11.47 -8.11
CA ARG A 95 -4.42 -10.12 -8.68
C ARG A 95 -3.30 -9.24 -8.10
N VAL A 96 -3.09 -9.30 -6.77
CA VAL A 96 -1.97 -8.59 -6.10
C VAL A 96 -0.62 -9.03 -6.68
N ASN A 97 -0.43 -10.34 -6.87
CA ASN A 97 0.80 -10.90 -7.41
C ASN A 97 1.04 -10.46 -8.86
N VAL A 98 0.01 -10.48 -9.71
CA VAL A 98 0.09 -10.05 -11.11
C VAL A 98 0.50 -8.58 -11.22
N ILE A 99 -0.13 -7.69 -10.44
CA ILE A 99 0.21 -6.26 -10.47
C ILE A 99 1.64 -6.03 -9.96
N SER A 100 2.03 -6.73 -8.90
CA SER A 100 3.39 -6.62 -8.34
C SER A 100 4.46 -7.09 -9.33
N GLU A 101 4.19 -8.18 -10.06
CA GLU A 101 5.07 -8.68 -11.13
C GLU A 101 5.15 -7.69 -12.30
N LEU A 102 4.02 -7.12 -12.73
CA LEU A 102 4.00 -6.09 -13.78
C LEU A 102 4.82 -4.86 -13.38
N LEU A 103 4.73 -4.44 -12.12
CA LEU A 103 5.48 -3.30 -11.59
C LEU A 103 6.98 -3.59 -11.51
N SER A 104 7.37 -4.78 -11.07
CA SER A 104 8.76 -5.24 -11.08
C SER A 104 9.32 -5.31 -12.49
N LYS A 105 8.64 -6.00 -13.42
CA LYS A 105 9.02 -6.09 -14.84
C LYS A 105 9.16 -4.73 -15.49
N HIS A 106 8.26 -3.81 -15.15
CA HIS A 106 8.37 -2.42 -15.56
C HIS A 106 9.72 -1.88 -15.06
N MET A 107 9.96 -1.80 -13.74
CA MET A 107 11.20 -1.22 -13.18
C MET A 107 12.49 -1.83 -13.75
N ASP A 108 12.54 -3.14 -13.93
CA ASP A 108 13.69 -3.83 -14.52
C ASP A 108 13.93 -3.41 -15.98
N TYR A 109 12.85 -3.26 -16.75
CA TYR A 109 12.94 -2.83 -18.13
C TYR A 109 13.43 -1.37 -18.23
N LYS A 110 13.09 -0.49 -17.27
CA LYS A 110 13.63 0.87 -17.17
C LYS A 110 15.15 0.87 -17.03
N ASP A 111 15.66 0.08 -16.09
CA ASP A 111 17.09 0.01 -15.80
C ASP A 111 17.88 -0.48 -17.02
N ARG A 112 17.41 -1.55 -17.68
CA ARG A 112 18.01 -2.06 -18.92
C ARG A 112 18.01 -1.04 -20.03
N PHE A 113 16.89 -0.34 -20.23
CA PHE A 113 16.77 0.73 -21.22
C PHE A 113 17.77 1.87 -20.96
N LEU A 114 17.84 2.35 -19.71
CA LEU A 114 18.78 3.42 -19.33
C LEU A 114 20.24 3.01 -19.54
N LYS A 115 20.60 1.78 -19.18
CA LYS A 115 21.94 1.23 -19.46
C LYS A 115 22.23 1.19 -20.97
N GLY A 116 21.25 0.83 -21.79
CA GLY A 116 21.34 0.89 -23.25
C GLY A 116 21.61 2.30 -23.78
N CYS A 117 20.86 3.30 -23.30
CA CYS A 117 21.05 4.70 -23.67
C CYS A 117 22.44 5.23 -23.25
N ILE A 118 22.89 4.91 -22.04
CA ILE A 118 24.23 5.28 -21.55
C ILE A 118 25.31 4.64 -22.43
N TYR A 119 25.15 3.37 -22.80
CA TYR A 119 26.10 2.68 -23.67
C TYR A 119 26.15 3.30 -25.08
N ALA A 120 24.99 3.67 -25.65
CA ALA A 120 24.92 4.41 -26.92
C ALA A 120 25.62 5.77 -26.85
N GLN A 121 25.42 6.51 -25.75
CA GLN A 121 26.12 7.79 -25.52
C GLN A 121 27.63 7.59 -25.44
N LYS A 122 28.12 6.63 -24.63
CA LYS A 122 29.57 6.35 -24.50
C LYS A 122 30.21 5.92 -25.81
N THR A 123 29.55 5.04 -26.59
CA THR A 123 30.08 4.57 -27.88
C THR A 123 30.13 5.70 -28.91
N SER A 124 29.13 6.58 -28.93
CA SER A 124 29.14 7.78 -29.78
C SER A 124 30.21 8.80 -29.40
N GLU A 125 30.51 8.97 -28.10
CA GLU A 125 31.59 9.84 -27.63
C GLU A 125 32.97 9.32 -28.02
N LEU A 126 33.16 8.00 -27.88
CA LEU A 126 34.40 7.38 -28.34
C LEU A 126 34.57 7.55 -29.85
N PHE A 127 33.51 7.38 -30.63
CA PHE A 127 33.57 7.56 -32.07
C PHE A 127 33.87 9.02 -32.46
N LEU A 128 33.22 10.00 -31.83
CA LEU A 128 33.52 11.43 -32.01
C LEU A 128 35.00 11.75 -31.74
N LYS A 129 35.58 11.24 -30.65
CA LYS A 129 37.00 11.41 -30.34
C LYS A 129 37.91 10.88 -31.45
N TYR A 130 37.53 9.78 -32.12
CA TYR A 130 38.30 9.27 -33.26
C TYR A 130 38.11 10.13 -34.52
N ILE A 131 36.91 10.66 -34.78
CA ILE A 131 36.66 11.57 -35.90
C ILE A 131 37.52 12.84 -35.75
N GLU A 132 37.53 13.45 -34.55
CA GLU A 132 38.31 14.66 -34.25
C GLU A 132 39.83 14.46 -34.39
N ARG A 133 40.33 13.25 -34.12
CA ARG A 133 41.75 12.90 -34.29
C ARG A 133 42.17 12.73 -35.74
N THR A 134 41.24 12.44 -36.64
CA THR A 134 41.52 12.38 -38.08
C THR A 134 41.45 13.80 -38.67
N SER A 135 42.47 14.20 -39.43
CA SER A 135 42.71 15.58 -39.89
C SER A 135 41.45 16.32 -40.37
N SER A 136 41.40 17.63 -40.07
CA SER A 136 40.27 18.53 -40.31
C SER A 136 39.88 18.65 -41.79
N GLY A 137 38.96 17.81 -42.24
CA GLY A 137 38.28 17.90 -43.53
C GLY A 137 36.79 18.22 -43.37
N VAL A 138 36.16 18.78 -44.42
CA VAL A 138 34.72 19.11 -44.44
C VAL A 138 33.86 17.87 -44.10
N GLN A 139 34.26 16.68 -44.58
CA GLN A 139 33.56 15.43 -44.32
C GLN A 139 33.55 15.04 -42.83
N ASN A 140 34.67 15.21 -42.12
CA ASN A 140 34.74 14.95 -40.68
C ASN A 140 33.83 15.89 -39.88
N ARG A 141 33.67 17.14 -40.32
CA ARG A 141 32.74 18.07 -39.69
C ARG A 141 31.30 17.59 -39.83
N LEU A 142 30.90 17.17 -41.03
CA LEU A 142 29.55 16.65 -41.31
C LEU A 142 29.24 15.37 -40.52
N ASP A 143 30.22 14.46 -40.43
CA ASP A 143 30.07 13.21 -39.67
C ASP A 143 29.99 13.47 -38.16
N SER A 144 30.82 14.38 -37.62
CA SER A 144 30.70 14.83 -36.22
C SER A 144 29.34 15.46 -35.93
N GLU A 145 28.88 16.37 -36.77
CA GLU A 145 27.56 16.99 -36.63
C GLU A 145 26.43 15.97 -36.67
N ARG A 146 26.53 14.95 -37.53
CA ARG A 146 25.55 13.84 -37.59
C ARG A 146 25.48 13.08 -36.27
N ILE A 147 26.62 12.69 -35.71
CA ILE A 147 26.66 11.96 -34.44
C ILE A 147 26.16 12.84 -33.29
N ILE A 148 26.49 14.14 -33.27
CA ILE A 148 25.97 15.09 -32.29
C ILE A 148 24.43 15.16 -32.36
N ARG A 149 23.85 15.23 -33.56
CA ARG A 149 22.39 15.19 -33.75
C ARG A 149 21.78 13.89 -33.23
N MET A 150 22.34 12.73 -33.56
CA MET A 150 21.87 11.43 -33.05
C MET A 150 21.90 11.36 -31.52
N LYS A 151 22.96 11.88 -30.89
CA LYS A 151 23.03 11.97 -29.42
C LYS A 151 21.95 12.87 -28.84
N SER A 152 21.67 13.99 -29.50
CA SER A 152 20.63 14.93 -29.06
C SER A 152 19.24 14.32 -29.17
N ASP A 153 18.93 13.71 -30.32
CA ASP A 153 17.69 12.99 -30.57
C ASP A 153 17.46 11.88 -29.53
N LEU A 154 18.49 11.05 -29.27
CA LEU A 154 18.40 10.02 -28.23
C LEU A 154 18.07 10.61 -26.86
N ARG A 155 18.68 11.73 -26.46
CA ARG A 155 18.41 12.35 -25.15
C ARG A 155 16.98 12.88 -25.06
N GLU A 156 16.49 13.53 -26.12
CA GLU A 156 15.13 14.05 -26.16
C GLU A 156 14.10 12.92 -26.06
N ARG A 157 14.24 11.88 -26.90
CA ARG A 157 13.37 10.70 -26.89
C ARG A 157 13.46 9.94 -25.57
N GLN A 158 14.66 9.79 -24.99
CA GLN A 158 14.85 9.19 -23.67
C GLN A 158 14.08 9.95 -22.59
N SER A 159 14.15 11.29 -22.57
CA SER A 159 13.41 12.12 -21.63
C SER A 159 11.90 11.95 -21.78
N LYS A 160 11.39 11.99 -23.02
CA LYS A 160 9.97 11.74 -23.31
C LYS A 160 9.50 10.36 -22.83
N ILE A 161 10.29 9.32 -23.06
CA ILE A 161 10.00 7.97 -22.56
C ILE A 161 9.96 7.94 -21.04
N LEU A 162 10.87 8.62 -20.34
CA LEU A 162 10.88 8.66 -18.88
C LEU A 162 9.68 9.39 -18.27
N GLU A 163 9.13 10.39 -18.95
CA GLU A 163 7.88 11.03 -18.55
C GLU A 163 6.69 10.07 -18.69
N LEU A 164 6.56 9.43 -19.86
CA LEU A 164 5.51 8.43 -20.11
C LEU A 164 5.64 7.23 -19.15
N TRP A 165 6.86 6.84 -18.85
CA TRP A 165 7.18 5.82 -17.86
C TRP A 165 6.63 6.19 -16.48
N THR A 166 6.88 7.42 -16.03
CA THR A 166 6.40 7.90 -14.73
C THR A 166 4.88 7.90 -14.67
N LYS A 167 4.20 8.28 -15.76
CA LYS A 167 2.74 8.20 -15.86
C LYS A 167 2.24 6.76 -15.73
N LYS A 168 2.82 5.81 -16.47
CA LYS A 168 2.46 4.39 -16.39
C LYS A 168 2.74 3.80 -15.01
N LYS A 169 3.86 4.14 -14.38
CA LYS A 169 4.19 3.69 -13.02
C LYS A 169 3.11 4.15 -12.03
N LYS A 170 2.73 5.43 -12.07
CA LYS A 170 1.65 5.95 -11.21
C LYS A 170 0.33 5.19 -11.39
N GLN A 171 -0.01 4.78 -12.62
CA GLN A 171 -1.20 3.95 -12.88
C GLN A 171 -1.07 2.56 -12.24
N LEU A 172 0.09 1.91 -12.38
CA LEU A 172 0.34 0.61 -11.76
C LEU A 172 0.36 0.69 -10.23
N ASP A 173 0.96 1.74 -9.65
CA ASP A 173 0.98 1.99 -8.20
C ASP A 173 -0.47 2.12 -7.67
N ARG A 174 -1.33 2.88 -8.37
CA ARG A 174 -2.77 3.00 -8.02
C ARG A 174 -3.51 1.67 -8.13
N CYS A 175 -3.26 0.92 -9.20
CA CYS A 175 -3.84 -0.42 -9.36
C CYS A 175 -3.38 -1.35 -8.22
N GLN A 176 -2.11 -1.26 -7.79
CA GLN A 176 -1.56 -2.05 -6.70
C GLN A 176 -2.23 -1.72 -5.36
N GLN A 177 -2.41 -0.43 -5.07
CA GLN A 177 -3.12 0.03 -3.88
C GLN A 177 -4.56 -0.51 -3.85
N PHE A 178 -5.27 -0.44 -4.97
CA PHE A 178 -6.63 -0.97 -5.09
C PHE A 178 -6.70 -2.49 -4.87
N VAL A 179 -5.86 -3.28 -5.54
CA VAL A 179 -5.92 -4.76 -5.39
C VAL A 179 -5.49 -5.21 -4.00
N LEU A 180 -4.56 -4.50 -3.34
CA LEU A 180 -4.19 -4.76 -1.95
C LEU A 180 -5.38 -4.49 -1.02
N MET A 181 -6.04 -3.34 -1.19
CA MET A 181 -7.23 -2.98 -0.42
C MET A 181 -8.35 -4.01 -0.62
N ASP A 182 -8.63 -4.40 -1.86
CA ASP A 182 -9.65 -5.41 -2.18
C ASP A 182 -9.30 -6.78 -1.58
N ALA A 183 -8.03 -7.21 -1.64
CA ALA A 183 -7.59 -8.45 -0.97
C ALA A 183 -7.77 -8.38 0.55
N THR A 184 -7.40 -7.26 1.19
CA THR A 184 -7.61 -7.07 2.64
C THR A 184 -9.10 -7.06 2.99
N ARG A 185 -9.95 -6.44 2.17
CA ARG A 185 -11.41 -6.48 2.33
C ARG A 185 -11.92 -7.91 2.38
N HIS A 186 -11.52 -8.76 1.43
CA HIS A 186 -11.96 -10.16 1.41
C HIS A 186 -11.56 -10.91 2.68
N VAL A 187 -10.32 -10.75 3.15
CA VAL A 187 -9.86 -11.37 4.41
C VAL A 187 -10.74 -10.95 5.60
N ILE A 188 -11.07 -9.66 5.71
CA ILE A 188 -11.94 -9.14 6.77
C ILE A 188 -13.37 -9.69 6.65
N VAL A 189 -13.95 -9.65 5.45
CA VAL A 189 -15.32 -10.12 5.22
C VAL A 189 -15.43 -11.62 5.47
N ASP A 190 -14.45 -12.40 5.04
CA ASP A 190 -14.37 -13.84 5.29
C ASP A 190 -14.28 -14.16 6.77
N TRP A 191 -13.51 -13.38 7.55
CA TRP A 191 -13.48 -13.54 9.00
C TRP A 191 -14.81 -13.15 9.64
N LEU A 192 -15.38 -11.99 9.29
CA LEU A 192 -16.64 -11.50 9.86
C LEU A 192 -17.79 -12.48 9.61
N CYS A 193 -17.91 -12.98 8.38
CA CYS A 193 -19.02 -13.87 7.98
C CYS A 193 -18.73 -15.35 8.24
N GLY A 194 -17.47 -15.71 8.48
CA GLY A 194 -17.04 -17.07 8.77
C GLY A 194 -16.78 -17.27 10.26
N GLU A 195 -15.52 -17.23 10.65
CA GLU A 195 -15.08 -17.59 12.00
C GLU A 195 -15.67 -16.68 13.10
N GLY A 196 -15.69 -15.36 12.86
CA GLY A 196 -16.25 -14.40 13.82
C GLY A 196 -17.73 -14.67 14.08
N GLU A 197 -18.53 -14.82 13.02
CA GLU A 197 -19.96 -15.11 13.10
C GLU A 197 -20.25 -16.47 13.75
N ARG A 198 -19.46 -17.49 13.40
CA ARG A 198 -19.58 -18.84 13.98
C ARG A 198 -19.37 -18.80 15.49
N ARG A 199 -18.27 -18.19 15.96
CA ARG A 199 -17.98 -18.06 17.40
C ARG A 199 -19.05 -17.25 18.13
N LEU A 200 -19.48 -16.14 17.54
CA LEU A 200 -20.54 -15.31 18.13
C LEU A 200 -21.85 -16.10 18.29
N SER A 201 -22.24 -16.87 17.28
CA SER A 201 -23.42 -17.74 17.34
C SER A 201 -23.31 -18.83 18.41
N GLU A 202 -22.12 -19.41 18.60
CA GLU A 202 -21.85 -20.37 19.66
C GLU A 202 -22.07 -19.76 21.05
N PHE A 203 -21.56 -18.55 21.29
CA PHE A 203 -21.82 -17.85 22.56
C PHE A 203 -23.30 -17.56 22.77
N ILE A 204 -23.98 -17.03 21.76
CA ILE A 204 -25.43 -16.74 21.85
C ILE A 204 -26.22 -18.01 22.19
N SER A 205 -25.86 -19.16 21.59
CA SER A 205 -26.54 -20.43 21.82
C SER A 205 -26.41 -20.97 23.25
N LYS A 206 -25.35 -20.59 23.98
CA LYS A 206 -25.15 -20.98 25.39
C LYS A 206 -26.12 -20.26 26.33
N GLY A 207 -26.66 -19.10 25.94
CA GLY A 207 -27.50 -18.29 26.81
C GLY A 207 -26.70 -17.71 27.96
N ILE A 208 -27.14 -17.94 29.19
CA ILE A 208 -26.47 -17.46 30.39
C ILE A 208 -25.15 -18.23 30.61
N ALA A 209 -24.05 -17.50 30.79
CA ALA A 209 -22.70 -18.05 30.82
C ALA A 209 -22.22 -18.43 32.22
N ASP A 210 -21.42 -19.49 32.29
CA ASP A 210 -20.54 -19.76 33.43
C ASP A 210 -19.26 -18.90 33.35
N GLN A 211 -18.47 -18.92 34.44
CA GLN A 211 -17.23 -18.15 34.54
C GLN A 211 -16.24 -18.44 33.39
N ALA A 212 -16.11 -19.72 33.02
CA ALA A 212 -15.22 -20.14 31.93
C ALA A 212 -15.67 -19.58 30.57
N THR A 213 -16.98 -19.58 30.29
CA THR A 213 -17.52 -19.00 29.06
C THR A 213 -17.37 -17.48 29.02
N LEU A 214 -17.50 -16.79 30.16
CA LEU A 214 -17.26 -15.34 30.24
C LEU A 214 -15.79 -14.97 29.95
N GLU A 215 -14.85 -15.79 30.45
CA GLU A 215 -13.41 -15.62 30.17
C GLU A 215 -13.06 -15.86 28.70
N ASP A 216 -13.63 -16.89 28.08
CA ASP A 216 -13.49 -17.15 26.64
C ASP A 216 -14.12 -16.02 25.81
N PHE A 217 -15.30 -15.53 26.20
CA PHE A 217 -15.94 -14.40 25.53
C PHE A 217 -15.12 -13.11 25.66
N HIS A 218 -14.47 -12.86 26.79
CA HIS A 218 -13.53 -11.74 26.93
C HIS A 218 -12.36 -11.87 25.95
N THR A 219 -11.80 -13.07 25.79
CA THR A 219 -10.75 -13.35 24.82
C THR A 219 -11.23 -13.09 23.39
N PHE A 220 -12.43 -13.54 23.05
CA PHE A 220 -13.06 -13.25 21.76
C PHE A 220 -13.23 -11.74 21.53
N LYS A 221 -13.67 -10.97 22.52
CA LYS A 221 -13.76 -9.49 22.42
C LYS A 221 -12.42 -8.82 22.13
N LEU A 222 -11.30 -9.35 22.65
CA LEU A 222 -9.97 -8.85 22.30
C LEU A 222 -9.65 -9.07 20.82
N ILE A 223 -10.04 -10.22 20.25
CA ILE A 223 -9.90 -10.49 18.81
C ILE A 223 -10.77 -9.52 18.00
N VAL A 224 -12.04 -9.32 18.39
CA VAL A 224 -12.93 -8.34 17.73
C VAL A 224 -12.31 -6.93 17.75
N LYS A 225 -11.69 -6.54 18.87
CA LYS A 225 -11.00 -5.24 18.99
C LYS A 225 -9.79 -5.14 18.07
N GLU A 226 -9.02 -6.21 17.89
CA GLU A 226 -7.92 -6.25 16.93
C GLU A 226 -8.43 -6.13 15.48
N GLU A 227 -9.49 -6.87 15.12
CA GLU A 227 -10.11 -6.79 13.80
C GLU A 227 -10.70 -5.40 13.52
N ARG A 228 -11.28 -4.74 14.54
CA ARG A 228 -11.70 -3.33 14.44
C ARG A 228 -10.55 -2.42 14.03
N ALA A 229 -9.37 -2.60 14.63
CA ALA A 229 -8.20 -1.78 14.31
C ALA A 229 -7.73 -2.00 12.86
N LYS A 230 -7.80 -3.24 12.35
CA LYS A 230 -7.51 -3.56 10.94
C LYS A 230 -8.51 -2.89 10.01
N ILE A 231 -9.80 -2.92 10.33
CA ILE A 231 -10.87 -2.26 9.57
C ILE A 231 -10.68 -0.74 9.55
N GLN A 232 -10.39 -0.12 10.70
CA GLN A 232 -10.12 1.33 10.78
C GLN A 232 -8.92 1.72 9.90
N THR A 233 -7.86 0.91 9.94
CA THR A 233 -6.68 1.12 9.09
C THR A 233 -7.05 1.02 7.60
N LEU A 234 -7.82 -0.01 7.21
CA LEU A 234 -8.29 -0.18 5.83
C LEU A 234 -9.10 1.04 5.36
N LEU A 235 -10.06 1.50 6.17
CA LEU A 235 -10.91 2.64 5.83
C LEU A 235 -10.12 3.96 5.73
N CYS A 236 -9.15 4.16 6.61
CA CYS A 236 -8.25 5.31 6.57
C CYS A 236 -7.43 5.34 5.27
N MET A 237 -6.90 4.20 4.84
CA MET A 237 -6.14 4.10 3.59
C MET A 237 -7.04 4.20 2.35
N ALA A 238 -8.27 3.69 2.41
CA ALA A 238 -9.18 3.65 1.27
C ALA A 238 -9.64 5.04 0.80
N GLY A 239 -9.77 6.01 1.71
CA GLY A 239 -10.14 7.40 1.38
C GLY A 239 -9.19 8.06 0.37
N PRO A 240 -7.89 8.20 0.69
CA PRO A 240 -6.89 8.72 -0.24
C PRO A 240 -6.78 7.93 -1.55
N ILE A 241 -6.88 6.59 -1.47
CA ILE A 241 -6.84 5.72 -2.67
C ILE A 241 -8.02 6.04 -3.59
N ARG A 242 -9.23 6.19 -3.03
CA ARG A 242 -10.45 6.55 -3.76
C ARG A 242 -10.32 7.89 -4.47
N ASP A 243 -9.82 8.90 -3.78
CA ASP A 243 -9.73 10.26 -4.33
C ASP A 243 -8.74 10.34 -5.52
N GLU A 244 -7.77 9.43 -5.57
CA GLU A 244 -6.86 9.27 -6.71
C GLU A 244 -7.32 8.25 -7.76
N ALA A 245 -8.28 7.40 -7.42
CA ALA A 245 -8.77 6.31 -8.23
C ALA A 245 -9.78 6.81 -9.27
N LYS A 246 -9.28 7.21 -10.45
CA LYS A 246 -10.12 7.66 -11.57
C LYS A 246 -11.37 6.79 -11.78
N GLN A 247 -11.18 5.52 -12.18
CA GLN A 247 -12.26 4.62 -12.60
C GLN A 247 -12.76 3.69 -11.48
N HIS A 248 -11.96 3.51 -10.41
CA HIS A 248 -12.25 2.59 -9.31
C HIS A 248 -12.87 3.30 -8.09
N ALA A 249 -13.06 4.62 -8.13
CA ALA A 249 -13.59 5.38 -6.99
C ALA A 249 -14.95 4.87 -6.49
N ALA A 250 -15.86 4.52 -7.41
CA ALA A 250 -17.18 3.99 -7.07
C ALA A 250 -17.08 2.62 -6.39
N ASP A 251 -16.31 1.70 -6.99
CA ASP A 251 -16.09 0.36 -6.44
C ASP A 251 -15.44 0.42 -5.05
N ILE A 252 -14.49 1.34 -4.85
CA ILE A 252 -13.85 1.56 -3.54
C ILE A 252 -14.88 2.06 -2.53
N ALA A 253 -15.72 3.03 -2.89
CA ALA A 253 -16.73 3.56 -1.98
C ALA A 253 -17.74 2.48 -1.55
N GLU A 254 -18.24 1.69 -2.50
CA GLU A 254 -19.14 0.56 -2.22
C GLU A 254 -18.46 -0.48 -1.30
N CYS A 255 -17.20 -0.82 -1.58
CA CYS A 255 -16.41 -1.72 -0.73
C CYS A 255 -16.25 -1.21 0.70
N MET A 256 -15.99 0.10 0.88
CA MET A 256 -15.86 0.72 2.20
C MET A 256 -17.17 0.64 2.98
N ASP A 257 -18.30 0.93 2.32
CA ASP A 257 -19.62 0.90 2.96
C ASP A 257 -20.06 -0.52 3.32
N ASP A 258 -19.77 -1.52 2.47
CA ASP A 258 -20.05 -2.93 2.76
C ASP A 258 -19.30 -3.42 4.02
N VAL A 259 -18.00 -3.12 4.14
CA VAL A 259 -17.20 -3.50 5.33
C VAL A 259 -17.73 -2.81 6.59
N ARG A 260 -18.01 -1.50 6.50
CA ARG A 260 -18.56 -0.70 7.61
C ARG A 260 -19.87 -1.31 8.12
N LEU A 261 -20.82 -1.52 7.22
CA LEU A 261 -22.16 -2.03 7.57
C LEU A 261 -22.10 -3.43 8.19
N ARG A 262 -21.27 -4.32 7.63
CA ARG A 262 -21.07 -5.68 8.18
C ARG A 262 -20.48 -5.63 9.58
N PHE A 263 -19.44 -4.81 9.77
CA PHE A 263 -18.79 -4.70 11.06
C PHE A 263 -19.69 -4.06 12.12
N GLU A 264 -20.48 -3.04 11.76
CA GLU A 264 -21.45 -2.43 12.67
C GLU A 264 -22.51 -3.44 13.12
N LYS A 265 -23.07 -4.21 12.18
CA LYS A 265 -24.03 -5.28 12.47
C LYS A 265 -23.41 -6.35 13.38
N PHE A 266 -22.19 -6.78 13.09
CA PHE A 266 -21.47 -7.75 13.88
C PHE A 266 -21.21 -7.24 15.31
N SER A 267 -20.71 -6.00 15.44
CA SER A 267 -20.41 -5.36 16.73
C SER A 267 -21.66 -5.20 17.60
N ARG A 268 -22.80 -4.83 17.00
CA ARG A 268 -24.09 -4.75 17.72
C ARG A 268 -24.47 -6.10 18.32
N ARG A 269 -24.31 -7.18 17.57
CA ARG A 269 -24.60 -8.54 18.05
C ARG A 269 -23.62 -9.03 19.10
N VAL A 270 -22.35 -8.61 19.04
CA VAL A 270 -21.38 -8.87 20.13
C VAL A 270 -21.85 -8.20 21.42
N ALA A 271 -22.35 -6.97 21.36
CA ALA A 271 -22.91 -6.28 22.52
C ALA A 271 -24.16 -6.99 23.08
N GLU A 272 -25.09 -7.39 22.20
CA GLU A 272 -26.29 -8.18 22.59
C GLU A 272 -25.89 -9.51 23.24
N CYS A 273 -24.88 -10.19 22.70
CA CYS A 273 -24.35 -11.42 23.26
C CYS A 273 -23.77 -11.20 24.66
N GLU A 274 -23.07 -10.10 24.93
CA GLU A 274 -22.57 -9.79 26.26
C GLU A 274 -23.70 -9.66 27.29
N THR A 275 -24.80 -9.01 26.90
CA THR A 275 -26.01 -8.88 27.73
C THR A 275 -26.62 -10.25 28.05
N ILE A 276 -26.76 -11.11 27.03
CA ILE A 276 -27.29 -12.47 27.17
C ILE A 276 -26.43 -13.33 28.11
N LEU A 277 -25.11 -13.33 27.89
CA LEU A 277 -24.17 -14.16 28.66
C LEU A 277 -24.15 -13.77 30.14
N ARG A 278 -24.32 -12.48 30.47
CA ARG A 278 -24.37 -12.01 31.86
C ARG A 278 -25.73 -12.25 32.52
N GLY A 279 -26.73 -12.75 31.79
CA GLY A 279 -28.11 -12.91 32.27
C GLY A 279 -28.79 -11.59 32.66
N GLY A 280 -28.21 -10.45 32.25
CA GLY A 280 -28.76 -9.14 32.57
C GLY A 280 -29.82 -8.76 31.54
N LYS A 281 -31.04 -8.48 31.99
CA LYS A 281 -31.98 -7.70 31.15
C LYS A 281 -31.55 -6.23 31.16
N PRO A 282 -31.79 -5.45 30.09
CA PRO A 282 -31.57 -4.00 30.11
C PRO A 282 -32.31 -3.33 31.28
N SER A 283 -31.75 -2.28 31.89
CA SER A 283 -32.38 -1.53 33.00
C SER A 283 -33.86 -1.15 32.75
N PRO A 284 -34.27 -0.71 31.55
CA PRO A 284 -35.69 -0.44 31.25
C PRO A 284 -36.63 -1.64 31.45
N VAL A 285 -36.11 -2.86 31.34
CA VAL A 285 -36.92 -4.09 31.45
C VAL A 285 -37.23 -4.43 32.91
N TYR A 286 -36.30 -4.23 33.85
CA TYR A 286 -36.57 -4.45 35.29
C TYR A 286 -37.63 -3.50 35.84
N ILE A 287 -37.61 -2.24 35.37
CA ILE A 287 -38.58 -1.23 35.75
C ILE A 287 -39.96 -1.58 35.19
N ALA A 288 -40.03 -1.97 33.91
CA ALA A 288 -41.28 -2.42 33.30
C ALA A 288 -41.87 -3.67 33.98
N GLU A 289 -41.03 -4.62 34.42
CA GLU A 289 -41.46 -5.81 35.17
C GLU A 289 -42.01 -5.46 36.56
N TYR A 290 -41.36 -4.53 37.27
CA TYR A 290 -41.88 -4.00 38.54
C TYR A 290 -43.22 -3.31 38.35
N ASP A 291 -43.33 -2.39 37.38
CA ASP A 291 -44.54 -1.62 37.11
C ASP A 291 -45.71 -2.53 36.68
N ALA A 292 -45.43 -3.56 35.88
CA ALA A 292 -46.42 -4.56 35.50
C ALA A 292 -46.87 -5.42 36.70
N ALA A 293 -45.95 -5.82 37.58
CA ALA A 293 -46.29 -6.56 38.79
C ALA A 293 -47.07 -5.71 39.80
N GLU A 294 -46.82 -4.41 39.85
CA GLU A 294 -47.60 -3.46 40.66
C GLU A 294 -49.03 -3.35 40.13
N ALA A 295 -49.19 -3.13 38.83
CA ALA A 295 -50.49 -3.03 38.17
C ALA A 295 -51.31 -4.32 38.34
N ASN A 296 -50.67 -5.49 38.29
CA ASN A 296 -51.31 -6.79 38.46
C ASN A 296 -51.47 -7.23 39.92
N SER A 297 -51.04 -6.42 40.89
CA SER A 297 -51.06 -6.76 42.33
C SER A 297 -50.31 -8.05 42.68
N THR A 298 -49.26 -8.38 41.91
CA THR A 298 -48.40 -9.55 42.11
C THR A 298 -47.06 -9.19 42.74
N LEU A 299 -46.82 -7.92 43.06
CA LEU A 299 -45.62 -7.49 43.80
C LEU A 299 -45.58 -8.08 45.22
N PRO A 300 -44.42 -8.56 45.68
CA PRO A 300 -44.21 -8.85 47.09
C PRO A 300 -44.51 -7.62 47.95
N ILE A 301 -45.18 -7.82 49.08
CA ILE A 301 -45.57 -6.74 50.01
C ILE A 301 -44.37 -5.88 50.42
N VAL A 302 -43.19 -6.50 50.53
CA VAL A 302 -41.93 -5.87 50.90
C VAL A 302 -41.45 -4.83 49.87
N LEU A 303 -41.87 -4.97 48.60
CA LEU A 303 -41.48 -4.10 47.48
C LEU A 303 -42.54 -3.06 47.13
N LYS A 304 -43.76 -3.20 47.67
CA LYS A 304 -44.87 -2.30 47.38
C LYS A 304 -44.55 -0.88 47.84
N ASP A 305 -44.88 0.10 47.00
CA ASP A 305 -44.63 1.54 47.25
C ASP A 305 -43.12 1.89 47.40
N ARG A 306 -42.21 1.00 46.96
CA ARG A 306 -40.75 1.18 47.05
C ARG A 306 -40.05 1.39 45.70
N ARG A 307 -40.79 1.68 44.62
CA ARG A 307 -40.25 1.90 43.26
C ARG A 307 -39.04 2.85 43.27
N HIS A 308 -39.18 4.03 43.90
CA HIS A 308 -38.09 5.01 43.98
C HIS A 308 -36.92 4.52 44.85
N ALA A 309 -37.17 3.80 45.94
CA ALA A 309 -36.08 3.26 46.76
C ALA A 309 -35.23 2.23 45.98
N ILE A 310 -35.88 1.45 45.11
CA ILE A 310 -35.25 0.39 44.31
C ILE A 310 -34.53 0.98 43.09
N PHE A 311 -35.18 1.87 42.33
CA PHE A 311 -34.68 2.35 41.04
C PHE A 311 -34.16 3.79 41.07
N GLY A 312 -34.37 4.55 42.14
CA GLY A 312 -33.92 5.93 42.28
C GLY A 312 -34.20 6.76 41.03
N ASN A 313 -33.14 7.35 40.49
CA ASN A 313 -33.16 8.14 39.27
C ASN A 313 -32.63 7.39 38.02
N TYR A 314 -32.60 6.06 38.01
CA TYR A 314 -32.06 5.25 36.90
C TYR A 314 -32.67 5.59 35.54
N GLU A 315 -33.99 5.88 35.46
CA GLU A 315 -34.64 6.28 34.21
C GLU A 315 -34.08 7.60 33.67
N LYS A 316 -33.81 8.57 34.56
CA LYS A 316 -33.20 9.85 34.18
C LYS A 316 -31.75 9.67 33.74
N LEU A 317 -30.98 8.86 34.46
CA LEU A 317 -29.61 8.48 34.07
C LEU A 317 -29.59 7.84 32.68
N TYR A 318 -30.44 6.84 32.46
CA TYR A 318 -30.55 6.16 31.17
C TYR A 318 -30.94 7.12 30.04
N ALA A 319 -31.99 7.93 30.24
CA ALA A 319 -32.44 8.91 29.24
C ALA A 319 -31.35 9.93 28.93
N PHE A 320 -30.65 10.45 29.93
CA PHE A 320 -29.54 11.37 29.71
C PHE A 320 -28.41 10.70 28.91
N HIS A 321 -27.97 9.51 29.30
CA HIS A 321 -26.87 8.84 28.62
C HIS A 321 -27.22 8.44 27.18
N SER A 322 -28.41 7.89 26.96
CA SER A 322 -28.84 7.40 25.64
C SER A 322 -29.25 8.52 24.69
N GLU A 323 -29.92 9.57 25.18
CA GLU A 323 -30.51 10.62 24.32
C GLU A 323 -29.69 11.90 24.26
N LYS A 324 -28.75 12.13 25.19
CA LYS A 324 -27.94 13.37 25.25
C LYS A 324 -26.46 13.07 25.19
N PHE A 325 -25.96 12.34 26.18
CA PHE A 325 -24.51 12.19 26.37
C PHE A 325 -23.86 11.38 25.25
N PHE A 326 -24.52 10.30 24.80
CA PHE A 326 -24.04 9.54 23.65
C PHE A 326 -23.89 10.41 22.40
N HIS A 327 -24.91 11.21 22.06
CA HIS A 327 -24.84 12.12 20.92
C HIS A 327 -23.77 13.22 21.08
N GLU A 328 -23.50 13.68 22.30
CA GLU A 328 -22.39 14.60 22.57
C GLU A 328 -21.05 13.91 22.29
N LEU A 329 -20.84 12.70 22.81
CA LEU A 329 -19.62 11.91 22.60
C LEU A 329 -19.39 11.59 21.12
N SER A 330 -20.45 11.29 20.36
CA SER A 330 -20.35 11.01 18.92
C SER A 330 -19.78 12.17 18.10
N LYS A 331 -19.82 13.42 18.60
CA LYS A 331 -19.19 14.56 17.90
C LYS A 331 -17.67 14.45 17.82
N TYR A 332 -17.07 13.66 18.69
CA TYR A 332 -15.62 13.52 18.86
C TYR A 332 -15.11 12.15 18.37
N GLU A 333 -15.88 11.45 17.51
CA GLU A 333 -15.47 10.15 16.99
C GLU A 333 -14.14 10.21 16.21
N ASP A 334 -13.91 11.32 15.52
CA ASP A 334 -12.70 11.55 14.71
C ASP A 334 -11.55 12.23 15.49
N ASP A 335 -11.84 12.89 16.62
CA ASP A 335 -10.88 13.64 17.45
C ASP A 335 -10.97 13.24 18.95
N PRO A 336 -10.55 12.01 19.32
CA PRO A 336 -10.79 11.44 20.65
C PRO A 336 -10.08 12.19 21.79
N GLU A 337 -9.02 12.94 21.51
CA GLU A 337 -8.33 13.80 22.47
C GLU A 337 -9.20 14.95 23.00
N GLU A 338 -10.18 15.40 22.21
CA GLU A 338 -11.10 16.49 22.57
C GLU A 338 -12.36 15.98 23.29
N VAL A 339 -12.52 14.66 23.47
CA VAL A 339 -13.71 14.06 24.11
C VAL A 339 -13.97 14.61 25.53
N GLY A 340 -12.91 15.10 26.21
CA GLY A 340 -13.00 15.76 27.50
C GLY A 340 -13.98 16.95 27.52
N CYS A 341 -14.18 17.63 26.40
CA CYS A 341 -15.16 18.71 26.25
C CYS A 341 -16.60 18.24 26.53
N SER A 342 -16.95 16.99 26.19
CA SER A 342 -18.28 16.44 26.49
C SER A 342 -18.54 16.44 28.00
N PHE A 343 -17.51 16.12 28.80
CA PHE A 343 -17.63 16.08 30.25
C PHE A 343 -17.70 17.47 30.85
N THR A 344 -16.96 18.45 30.33
CA THR A 344 -17.01 19.83 30.85
C THR A 344 -18.34 20.51 30.53
N VAL A 345 -18.94 20.25 29.36
CA VAL A 345 -20.27 20.77 29.00
C VAL A 345 -21.36 20.24 29.92
N TRP A 346 -21.29 18.96 30.30
CA TRP A 346 -22.31 18.29 31.09
C TRP A 346 -21.96 18.10 32.56
N VAL A 347 -20.85 18.67 33.04
CA VAL A 347 -20.28 18.39 34.37
C VAL A 347 -21.28 18.60 35.50
N ASP A 348 -22.01 19.71 35.49
CA ASP A 348 -22.96 20.05 36.55
C ASP A 348 -24.12 19.06 36.58
N TYR A 349 -24.64 18.68 35.41
CA TYR A 349 -25.75 17.74 35.30
C TYR A 349 -25.34 16.30 35.59
N LEU A 350 -24.15 15.87 35.15
CA LEU A 350 -23.55 14.59 35.52
C LEU A 350 -23.35 14.49 37.03
N ASN A 351 -22.81 15.53 37.66
CA ASN A 351 -22.65 15.58 39.11
C ASN A 351 -24.00 15.48 39.84
N GLU A 352 -25.02 16.21 39.38
CA GLU A 352 -26.37 16.12 39.95
C GLU A 352 -26.93 14.70 39.84
N LEU A 353 -26.94 14.12 38.63
CA LEU A 353 -27.49 12.79 38.36
C LEU A 353 -26.78 11.70 39.19
N TYR A 354 -25.44 11.71 39.20
CA TYR A 354 -24.68 10.70 39.92
C TYR A 354 -24.67 10.92 41.44
N THR A 355 -24.80 12.16 41.92
CA THR A 355 -24.97 12.43 43.36
C THR A 355 -26.31 11.88 43.86
N ASP A 356 -27.40 12.16 43.15
CA ASP A 356 -28.74 11.64 43.46
C ASP A 356 -28.75 10.10 43.44
N TYR A 357 -28.13 9.50 42.43
CA TYR A 357 -27.93 8.05 42.35
C TYR A 357 -27.18 7.48 43.56
N CYS A 358 -26.01 8.05 43.89
CA CYS A 358 -25.18 7.59 45.00
C CYS A 358 -25.89 7.72 46.34
N VAL A 359 -26.58 8.84 46.60
CA VAL A 359 -27.35 9.06 47.82
C VAL A 359 -28.48 8.04 47.94
N ASN A 360 -29.24 7.81 46.86
CA ASN A 360 -30.31 6.81 46.86
C ASN A 360 -29.75 5.40 47.10
N MET A 361 -28.63 5.06 46.45
CA MET A 361 -27.97 3.77 46.63
C MET A 361 -27.56 3.58 48.09
N GLU A 362 -26.83 4.52 48.70
CA GLU A 362 -26.38 4.40 50.10
C GLU A 362 -27.55 4.23 51.08
N GLN A 363 -28.66 4.94 50.87
CA GLN A 363 -29.82 4.89 51.76
C GLN A 363 -30.65 3.62 51.60
N ASN A 364 -30.79 3.12 50.37
CA ASN A 364 -31.80 2.12 50.02
C ASN A 364 -31.23 0.77 49.55
N ASN A 365 -29.90 0.59 49.51
CA ASN A 365 -29.28 -0.68 49.06
C ASN A 365 -29.77 -1.91 49.85
N HIS A 366 -30.14 -1.72 51.12
CA HIS A 366 -30.67 -2.79 51.95
C HIS A 366 -32.02 -3.34 51.43
N VAL A 367 -32.80 -2.56 50.67
CA VAL A 367 -34.12 -2.97 50.13
C VAL A 367 -33.95 -3.99 49.00
N VAL A 368 -33.01 -3.76 48.09
CA VAL A 368 -32.70 -4.68 46.99
C VAL A 368 -31.99 -5.94 47.46
N ALA A 369 -31.38 -5.92 48.65
CA ALA A 369 -30.76 -7.06 49.29
C ALA A 369 -31.74 -7.98 50.06
N LEU A 370 -33.02 -7.61 50.18
CA LEU A 370 -34.01 -8.43 50.88
C LEU A 370 -34.28 -9.73 50.11
N PRO A 371 -34.43 -10.90 50.77
CA PRO A 371 -34.65 -12.17 50.09
C PRO A 371 -35.85 -12.18 49.12
N GLU A 372 -36.91 -11.44 49.43
CA GLU A 372 -38.10 -11.30 48.59
C GLU A 372 -37.86 -10.38 47.40
N ALA A 373 -37.02 -9.35 47.56
CA ALA A 373 -36.56 -8.49 46.47
C ALA A 373 -35.70 -9.27 45.50
N VAL A 374 -34.71 -9.97 46.07
CA VAL A 374 -33.83 -10.89 45.35
C VAL A 374 -34.67 -11.92 44.62
N SER A 375 -35.61 -12.61 45.28
CA SER A 375 -36.47 -13.61 44.67
C SER A 375 -37.36 -13.05 43.55
N PHE A 376 -37.95 -11.86 43.73
CA PHE A 376 -38.82 -11.23 42.73
C PHE A 376 -38.04 -10.87 41.46
N PHE A 377 -36.87 -10.27 41.62
CA PHE A 377 -36.01 -9.97 40.48
C PHE A 377 -35.32 -11.25 39.95
N GLU A 378 -35.09 -12.28 40.78
CA GLU A 378 -34.52 -13.61 40.48
C GLU A 378 -35.35 -14.44 39.50
N VAL A 379 -36.66 -14.24 39.39
CA VAL A 379 -37.49 -14.97 38.41
C VAL A 379 -37.05 -14.67 36.96
N GLY A 380 -36.25 -13.62 36.73
CA GLY A 380 -35.52 -13.38 35.46
C GLY A 380 -33.99 -13.56 35.54
N LEU A 381 -33.45 -14.03 36.67
CA LEU A 381 -32.08 -13.80 37.15
C LEU A 381 -31.49 -15.12 37.70
N LEU A 382 -31.40 -16.15 36.85
CA LEU A 382 -30.61 -17.35 37.17
C LEU A 382 -29.08 -17.11 37.14
N SER A 383 -28.56 -15.87 37.28
CA SER A 383 -27.10 -15.65 37.22
C SER A 383 -26.51 -14.32 37.72
N PHE A 384 -27.07 -13.62 38.70
CA PHE A 384 -26.25 -12.67 39.49
C PHE A 384 -26.04 -13.19 40.90
N ILE A 385 -25.42 -14.37 40.98
CA ILE A 385 -24.75 -14.79 42.20
C ILE A 385 -23.49 -13.92 42.32
N ARG A 386 -23.55 -13.04 43.33
CA ARG A 386 -22.43 -12.55 44.15
C ARG A 386 -21.25 -11.94 43.40
N PHE A 387 -20.96 -10.68 43.66
CA PHE A 387 -19.76 -10.36 44.43
C PHE A 387 -19.96 -9.02 45.15
N THR A 388 -19.47 -9.03 46.39
CA THR A 388 -19.15 -7.89 47.26
C THR A 388 -18.39 -6.78 46.56
#